data_AF-A0A6B3HGJ0-F1
#
_entry.id   AF-A0A6B3HGJ0-F1
#
_cell.length_a   1.000
_cell.length_b   1.000
_cell.length_c   1.000
_cell.angle_alpha   90.00
_cell.angle_beta   90.00
_cell.angle_gamma   90.00
#
_symmetry.space_group_name_H-M   'P 1'
#
loop_
_entity.id
_entity.type
_entity.pdbx_description
1 polymer ?
#
loop_
_entity_poly.entity_id
_entity_poly.type
_entity_poly.pdbx_seq_one_letter_code
_entity_poly.pdbx_strand_id
1 'polypeptide(L)' 'MDWTLEVIVLPVTDLDRARDFYRDKIGFHVDIDGEVMPGARV' A
#
# COMPACT_ATOMS: atom_id res chain seq x y z
N MET A 1 1.41 -14.71 -25.16
CA MET A 1 0.59 -13.84 -24.30
C MET A 1 1.45 -13.53 -23.09
N ASP A 2 2.04 -12.34 -23.03
CA ASP A 2 2.95 -11.92 -21.96
C ASP A 2 2.25 -10.89 -21.08
N TRP A 3 1.92 -11.27 -19.85
CA TRP A 3 1.30 -10.39 -18.86
C TRP A 3 2.27 -10.14 -17.71
N THR A 4 2.24 -8.93 -17.17
CA THR A 4 2.98 -8.56 -15.96
C THR A 4 2.00 -8.17 -14.86
N LEU A 5 2.43 -8.32 -13.61
CA LEU A 5 1.65 -7.96 -12.44
C LEU A 5 1.81 -6.46 -12.17
N GLU A 6 0.69 -5.73 -12.13
CA GLU A 6 0.69 -4.27 -11.95
C GLU A 6 0.40 -3.85 -10.50
N VAL A 7 -0.66 -4.39 -9.88
CA VAL A 7 -1.05 -4.00 -8.51
C VAL A 7 -1.73 -5.16 -7.77
N ILE A 8 -1.52 -5.24 -6.46
CA ILE A 8 -2.22 -6.15 -5.55
C ILE A 8 -2.75 -5.34 -4.36
N VAL A 9 -4.00 -5.57 -3.98
CA VAL A 9 -4.58 -5.05 -2.73
C VAL A 9 -4.38 -6.07 -1.63
N LEU A 10 -3.74 -5.66 -0.54
CA LEU A 10 -3.45 -6.53 0.61
C LEU A 10 -4.21 -6.05 1.84
N PRO A 11 -5.06 -6.90 2.47
CA PRO A 11 -5.70 -6.54 3.72
C PRO A 11 -4.68 -6.58 4.86
N VAL A 12 -4.65 -5.52 5.66
CA VAL A 12 -3.80 -5.41 6.84
C VAL A 12 -4.63 -5.00 8.03
N THR A 13 -4.21 -5.41 9.22
CA THR A 13 -4.92 -5.08 10.47
C THR A 13 -4.62 -3.64 10.94
N ASP A 14 -3.45 -3.10 10.57
CA ASP A 14 -2.97 -1.78 10.98
C ASP A 14 -2.24 -1.15 9.80
N LEU A 15 -2.79 -0.03 9.30
CA LEU A 15 -2.32 0.62 8.09
C LEU A 15 -0.98 1.34 8.30
N ASP A 16 -0.81 2.04 9.43
CA ASP A 16 0.41 2.79 9.71
C ASP A 16 1.60 1.85 9.88
N ARG A 17 1.40 0.73 10.59
CA ARG A 17 2.43 -0.30 10.74
C ARG A 17 2.81 -0.93 9.40
N ALA A 18 1.82 -1.18 8.54
CA ALA A 18 2.07 -1.76 7.21
C ALA A 18 2.85 -0.78 6.32
N ARG A 19 2.40 0.48 6.22
CA ARG A 19 3.08 1.54 5.47
C ARG A 19 4.54 1.66 5.88
N ASP A 20 4.81 1.74 7.18
CA ASP A 20 6.18 1.89 7.71
C ASP A 20 7.05 0.66 7.39
N PHE A 21 6.49 -0.55 7.44
CA PHE A 21 7.20 -1.75 7.01
C PHE A 21 7.56 -1.72 5.52
N TYR A 22 6.60 -1.44 4.63
CA TYR A 22 6.84 -1.40 3.19
C TYR A 22 7.79 -0.27 2.79
N ARG A 23 7.66 0.91 3.41
CA ARG A 23 8.54 2.05 3.16
C ARG A 23 9.94 1.85 3.72
N ASP A 24 10.08 1.53 5.01
CA ASP A 24 11.37 1.62 5.70
C ASP A 24 12.14 0.30 5.71
N LYS A 25 11.46 -0.84 5.64
CA LYS A 25 12.09 -2.17 5.63
C LYS A 25 12.25 -2.74 4.23
N ILE A 26 11.22 -2.62 3.40
CA ILE A 26 11.28 -3.11 2.02
C ILE A 26 11.85 -2.04 1.07
N GLY A 27 11.68 -0.76 1.40
CA GLY A 27 12.19 0.34 0.58
C GLY A 27 11.26 0.73 -0.58
N PHE A 28 9.96 0.41 -0.47
CA PHE A 28 8.98 0.85 -1.46
C PHE A 28 8.73 2.35 -1.32
N HIS A 29 8.52 3.00 -2.46
CA HIS A 29 8.06 4.39 -2.48
C HIS A 29 6.60 4.45 -2.03
N VAL A 30 6.28 5.45 -1.22
CA VAL A 30 4.89 5.71 -0.83
C VAL A 30 4.30 6.66 -1.85
N ASP A 31 3.50 6.11 -2.78
CA ASP A 31 2.86 6.91 -3.82
C ASP A 31 1.63 7.67 -3.29
N ILE A 32 0.88 7.04 -2.38
CA ILE A 32 -0.36 7.55 -1.80
C ILE A 32 -0.34 7.21 -0.31
N ASP A 33 -0.64 8.20 0.54
CA ASP A 33 -0.95 8.03 1.95
C ASP A 33 -2.04 9.03 2.33
N GLY A 34 -3.30 8.64 2.15
CA GLY A 34 -4.41 9.56 2.33
C GLY A 34 -5.79 8.92 2.24
N GLU A 35 -6.79 9.64 2.74
CA GLU A 35 -8.19 9.25 2.62
C GLU A 35 -8.68 9.54 1.20
N VAL A 36 -8.92 8.49 0.43
CA VAL A 36 -9.39 8.60 -0.97
C VAL A 36 -10.92 8.54 -1.08
N MET A 37 -11.56 8.05 -0.03
CA MET A 37 -13.03 8.05 0.15
C MET A 37 -13.36 8.01 1.65
N PRO A 38 -14.54 8.49 2.08
CA PRO A 38 -14.91 8.51 3.49
C PRO A 38 -14.72 7.16 4.18
N GLY A 39 -13.84 7.10 5.17
CA GLY A 39 -13.52 5.90 5.93
C GLY A 39 -12.53 4.92 5.27
N ALA A 40 -11.95 5.25 4.12
CA ALA A 40 -10.92 4.41 3.50
C ALA A 40 -9.66 5.21 3.17
N ARG A 41 -8.59 4.85 3.88
CA ARG A 41 -7.24 5.35 3.69
C ARG A 41 -6.41 4.32 2.93
N VAL A 42 -5.67 4.81 1.94
CA VAL A 42 -4.72 4.06 1.12
C VAL A 42 -3.34 4.63 1.35
#